data_AF-A0A4Q5V114-F1
#
_entry.id   AF-A0A4Q5V114-F1
#
_cell.length_a   1.000
_cell.length_b   1.000
_cell.length_c   1.000
_cell.angle_alpha   90.00
_cell.angle_beta   90.00
_cell.angle_gamma   90.00
#
_symmetry.space_group_name_H-M   'P 1'
#
loop_
_entity.id
_entity.type
_entity.pdbx_description
1 polymer ?
#
loop_
_entity_poly.entity_id
_entity_poly.type
_entity_poly.pdbx_seq_one_letter_code
_entity_poly.pdbx_strand_id
1 'polypeptide(L)' 'MKILVFDNYDSFTYNLVHLVEKITHEKVDVYRNDEIELEKIK' A
#
# COMPACT_ATOMS: atom_id res chain seq x y z
N MET A 1 13.02 3.35 -1.64
CA MET A 1 12.14 2.75 -2.66
C MET A 1 10.78 3.46 -2.55
N LYS A 2 9.80 3.22 -3.42
CA LYS A 2 8.42 3.64 -3.17
C LYS A 2 7.57 2.39 -3.16
N ILE A 3 6.82 2.19 -2.08
CA ILE A 3 6.00 1.00 -1.89
C ILE A 3 4.56 1.46 -1.84
N LEU A 4 3.76 0.94 -2.76
CA LEU A 4 2.33 1.18 -2.85
C LEU A 4 1.59 -0.14 -2.58
N VAL A 5 0.61 -0.10 -1.69
CA VAL A 5 -0.30 -1.21 -1.40
C VAL A 5 -1.71 -0.81 -1.84
N PHE A 6 -2.32 -1.66 -2.65
CA PHE A 6 -3.73 -1.55 -2.99
C PHE A 6 -4.59 -2.27 -1.96
N ASP A 7 -5.46 -1.51 -1.28
CA ASP A 7 -6.49 -2.07 -0.42
C ASP A 7 -7.71 -2.47 -1.26
N ASN A 8 -8.04 -3.76 -1.26
CA ASN A 8 -9.26 -4.28 -1.89
C ASN A 8 -10.39 -4.42 -0.87
N TYR A 9 -10.47 -3.49 0.09
CA TYR A 9 -11.41 -3.54 1.23
C TYR A 9 -11.18 -4.76 2.14
N ASP A 10 -9.92 -5.16 2.32
CA ASP A 10 -9.56 -6.29 3.16
C ASP A 10 -9.23 -5.83 4.59
N SER A 11 -9.79 -6.51 5.58
CA SER A 11 -9.58 -6.17 7.00
C SER A 11 -8.13 -6.33 7.48
N PHE A 12 -7.28 -7.04 6.73
CA PHE A 12 -5.89 -7.30 7.08
C PHE A 12 -4.87 -6.44 6.34
N THR A 13 -5.28 -5.56 5.43
CA THR A 13 -4.36 -4.71 4.64
C THR A 13 -3.35 -3.97 5.53
N TYR A 14 -3.81 -3.38 6.64
CA TYR A 14 -2.93 -2.63 7.55
C TYR A 14 -1.92 -3.50 8.31
N ASN A 15 -2.24 -4.78 8.57
CA ASN A 15 -1.28 -5.69 9.20
C ASN A 15 -0.06 -5.89 8.28
N LEU A 16 -0.31 -6.00 6.98
CA LEU A 16 0.73 -6.16 5.95
C LEU A 16 1.53 -4.86 5.79
N VAL A 17 0.86 -3.72 5.75
CA VAL A 17 1.47 -2.38 5.71
C VAL A 17 2.44 -2.20 6.88
N HIS A 18 2.01 -2.43 8.11
CA HIS A 18 2.87 -2.30 9.29
C HIS A 18 4.07 -3.24 9.26
N LEU A 19 3.90 -4.47 8.77
CA LEU A 19 5.01 -5.41 8.62
C LEU A 19 6.03 -4.90 7.60
N VAL A 20 5.57 -4.41 6.46
CA VAL A 20 6.43 -3.88 5.39
C VAL A 20 7.19 -2.65 5.89
N GLU A 21 6.50 -1.67 6.48
CA GLU A 21 7.14 -0.46 7.04
C GLU A 21 8.21 -0.80 8.08
N LYS A 22 7.97 -1.84 8.90
CA LYS A 22 8.94 -2.29 9.91
C LYS A 22 10.19 -2.91 9.29
N ILE A 23 10.07 -3.63 8.18
CA ILE A 23 11.18 -4.33 7.51
C ILE A 23 11.97 -3.36 6.64
N THR A 24 11.28 -2.50 5.90
CA THR A 24 11.92 -1.60 4.93
C THR A 24 12.37 -0.30 5.57
N HIS A 25 11.85 0.04 6.75
CA HIS A 25 12.04 1.34 7.40
C HIS A 25 11.60 2.52 6.52
N GLU A 26 10.68 2.27 5.59
CA GLU A 26 10.11 3.25 4.67
C GLU A 26 8.59 3.31 4.87
N LYS A 27 7.98 4.46 4.59
CA LYS A 27 6.53 4.58 4.58
C LYS A 27 5.94 3.87 3.38
N VAL A 28 4.80 3.23 3.59
CA VAL A 28 4.02 2.58 2.54
C VAL A 28 2.81 3.45 2.22
N ASP A 29 2.62 3.76 0.94
CA ASP A 29 1.43 4.44 0.46
C ASP A 29 0.31 3.41 0.30
N VAL A 30 -0.89 3.71 0.80
CA VAL A 30 -2.05 2.81 0.73
C VAL A 30 -3.20 3.55 0.06
N TYR A 31 -3.73 2.96 -1.00
CA TYR A 31 -4.90 3.47 -1.71
C TYR A 31 -5.88 2.33 -1.94
N ARG A 32 -7.18 2.63 -1.95
CA ARG A 32 -8.14 1.63 -2.43
C ARG A 32 -7.95 1.38 -3.91
N ASN A 33 -8.28 0.17 -4.33
CA ASN A 33 -8.12 -0.27 -5.72
C ASN A 33 -8.92 0.57 -6.74
N ASP A 34 -9.92 1.33 -6.30
CA ASP A 34 -10.75 2.22 -7.11
C ASP A 34 -10.43 3.72 -6.93
N GLU A 35 -9.51 4.09 -6.04
CA GLU A 35 -9.14 5.48 -5.75
C GLU A 35 -8.05 6.03 -6.68
N ILE A 36 -7.30 5.16 -7.35
CA ILE A 36 -6.21 5.54 -8.25
C ILE A 36 -6.13 4.61 -9.46
N GLU A 37 -6.07 5.19 -10.66
CA GLU A 37 -5.84 4.45 -11.90
C GLU A 37 -4.39 3.97 -11.96
N LEU A 38 -4.19 2.70 -12.34
CA LEU A 38 -2.85 2.10 -12.46
C LEU A 38 -1.91 2.90 -13.37
N GLU A 39 -2.46 3.55 -14.40
CA GLU A 39 -1.74 4.39 -15.36
C GLU A 39 -1.10 5.63 -14.72
N LYS A 40 -1.56 6.05 -13.54
CA LYS A 40 -1.00 7.18 -12.78
C LYS A 40 0.22 6.77 -11.95
N ILE A 41 0.52 5.48 -11.84
CA ILE A 41 1.68 4.93 -11.13
C ILE A 41 2.84 4.83 -12.13
N LYS A 42 3.94 5.53 -11.88
CA LYS A 42 5.15 5.56 -12.73
C LYS A 42 6.35 4.95 -12.04
#